data_AF-A0A9D5C9R0-F1
#
_entry.id   AF-A0A9D5C9R0-F1
#
_cell.length_a   1.000
_cell.length_b   1.000
_cell.length_c   1.000
_cell.angle_alpha   90.00
_cell.angle_beta   90.00
_cell.angle_gamma   90.00
#
_symmetry.space_group_name_H-M   'P 1'
#
loop_
_entity.id
_entity.type
_entity.pdbx_description
1 polymer ?
#
loop_
_entity_poly.entity_id
_entity_poly.type
_entity_poly.pdbx_seq_one_letter_code
_entity_poly.pdbx_strand_id
1 'polypeptide(L)'
;MIQKSIYIIVLLLLHLIADAAVVAGGSNPCDIGSLPDPRILKPDRLTVLISGYSERRLPLLRSLAALYSSLPYVFTVLVLWGNPDTPSQTLSAALPISDGAPISLIRQPEHSLKARFLPRAAIRTRAVVMCDDDVDPDPRALALAFSQWLGLDRALVGFFARSHALDLEAKTWIYTFHHDRYSIMLTKLVILKTEYLYRYSCWNRLRDARGLVERERNCVAILMNFVAAMEEEGGGEGPVLVEGRVRDWGDPRNNETSSLISASGSGEEEIKRVGLSLRLDHRKRRGWCIREFHRMLGVMPLRYSYGKVVEGAGSRGFVTRGATSSTVIINCVKPIN
;
A
#
# COMPACT_ATOMS: atom_id res chain seq x y z
N MET A 1 11.53 -28.32 47.10
CA MET A 1 11.88 -28.30 45.65
C MET A 1 10.67 -28.07 44.76
N ILE A 2 9.55 -28.77 45.01
CA ILE A 2 8.30 -28.69 44.22
C ILE A 2 7.68 -27.28 44.20
N GLN A 3 7.72 -26.54 45.31
CA GLN A 3 7.09 -25.22 45.45
C GLN A 3 7.77 -24.10 44.65
N LYS A 4 9.09 -24.21 44.40
CA LYS A 4 9.84 -23.28 43.53
C LYS A 4 9.55 -23.54 42.05
N SER A 5 9.36 -24.81 41.66
CA SER A 5 8.99 -25.17 40.29
C SER A 5 7.59 -24.69 39.91
N ILE A 6 6.63 -24.71 40.85
CA ILE A 6 5.27 -24.17 40.62
C ILE A 6 5.33 -22.64 40.40
N TYR A 7 6.13 -21.92 41.19
CA TYR A 7 6.27 -20.47 41.05
C TYR A 7 6.88 -20.06 39.70
N ILE A 8 7.88 -20.80 39.21
CA ILE A 8 8.51 -20.55 37.90
C ILE A 8 7.54 -20.86 36.76
N ILE A 9 6.75 -21.94 36.86
CA ILE A 9 5.74 -22.29 35.86
C ILE A 9 4.61 -21.24 35.83
N VAL A 10 4.17 -20.74 36.99
CA VAL A 10 3.17 -19.67 37.08
C VAL A 10 3.72 -18.33 36.54
N LEU A 11 4.98 -17.99 36.79
CA LEU A 11 5.64 -16.80 36.22
C LEU A 11 5.84 -16.90 34.70
N LEU A 12 6.19 -18.09 34.18
CA LEU A 12 6.30 -18.36 32.75
C LEU A 12 4.94 -18.35 32.06
N LEU A 13 3.88 -18.88 32.71
CA LEU A 13 2.50 -18.78 32.22
C LEU A 13 2.00 -17.33 32.25
N LEU A 14 2.33 -16.55 33.29
CA LEU A 14 2.00 -15.11 33.35
C LEU A 14 2.76 -14.29 32.28
N HIS A 15 3.98 -14.67 31.91
CA HIS A 15 4.72 -14.05 30.78
C HIS A 15 4.20 -14.51 29.41
N LEU A 16 3.76 -15.76 29.28
CA LEU A 16 3.13 -16.28 28.04
C LEU A 16 1.73 -15.70 27.80
N ILE A 17 1.03 -15.25 28.85
CA ILE A 17 -0.28 -14.58 28.73
C ILE A 17 -0.11 -13.07 28.46
N ALA A 18 1.08 -12.49 28.66
CA ALA A 18 1.31 -11.06 28.49
C ALA A 18 1.45 -10.59 27.02
N ASP A 19 1.67 -11.48 26.05
CA ASP A 19 1.88 -11.10 24.63
C ASP A 19 0.81 -11.64 23.66
N ALA A 20 -0.40 -11.89 24.16
CA ALA A 20 -1.58 -12.03 23.31
C ALA A 20 -2.65 -11.02 23.73
N ALA A 21 -2.31 -9.73 23.70
CA ALA A 21 -3.32 -8.69 23.60
C ALA A 21 -4.00 -8.84 22.23
N VAL A 22 -4.99 -9.73 22.16
CA VAL A 22 -6.09 -9.57 21.21
C VAL A 22 -6.72 -8.23 21.59
N VAL A 23 -6.35 -7.17 20.87
CA VAL A 23 -7.03 -5.86 20.96
C VAL A 23 -8.44 -6.06 20.36
N ALA A 24 -9.30 -6.73 21.12
CA ALA A 24 -10.73 -6.73 20.97
C ALA A 24 -11.23 -5.48 21.69
N GLY A 25 -11.10 -4.33 21.03
CA GLY A 25 -11.60 -3.06 21.51
C GLY A 25 -12.04 -2.25 20.30
N GLY A 26 -13.35 -2.11 20.12
CA GLY A 26 -13.99 -1.25 19.12
C GLY A 26 -13.74 0.24 19.37
N SER A 27 -12.48 0.66 19.41
CA SER A 27 -12.11 2.06 19.40
C SER A 27 -12.41 2.63 18.02
N ASN A 28 -13.16 3.73 17.99
CA ASN A 28 -13.40 4.47 16.76
C ASN A 28 -12.05 4.84 16.11
N PRO A 29 -11.70 4.32 14.92
CA PRO A 29 -10.42 4.62 14.28
C PRO A 29 -10.28 6.11 13.95
N CYS A 30 -11.38 6.86 13.92
CA CYS A 30 -11.39 8.29 13.67
C CYS A 30 -11.27 9.16 14.93
N ASP A 31 -11.13 8.55 16.10
CA ASP A 31 -10.78 9.27 17.33
C ASP A 31 -9.32 9.74 17.27
N ILE A 32 -9.12 11.04 17.05
CA ILE A 32 -7.80 11.67 16.95
C ILE A 32 -7.00 11.49 18.25
N GLY A 33 -7.65 11.47 19.42
CA GLY A 33 -6.98 11.32 20.70
C GLY A 33 -6.29 9.96 20.86
N SER A 34 -6.75 8.95 20.12
CA SER A 34 -6.16 7.60 20.10
C SER A 34 -4.96 7.48 19.15
N LEU A 35 -4.72 8.47 18.29
CA LEU A 35 -3.68 8.45 17.27
C LEU A 35 -2.40 9.15 17.75
N PRO A 36 -1.22 8.75 17.26
CA PRO A 36 0.03 9.37 17.65
C PRO A 36 0.09 10.84 17.19
N ASP A 37 0.64 11.72 18.04
CA ASP A 37 0.88 13.11 17.66
C ASP A 37 1.78 13.17 16.40
N PRO A 38 1.37 13.88 15.33
CA PRO A 38 2.17 14.01 14.10
C PRO A 38 3.61 14.48 14.34
N ARG A 39 3.86 15.28 15.39
CA ARG A 39 5.18 15.84 15.72
C ARG A 39 6.18 14.81 16.23
N ILE A 40 5.71 13.67 16.73
CA ILE A 40 6.57 12.60 17.26
C ILE A 40 6.74 11.43 16.28
N LEU A 41 6.12 11.52 15.10
CA LEU A 41 6.26 10.51 14.06
C LEU A 41 7.69 10.50 13.52
N LYS A 42 8.26 9.31 13.35
CA LYS A 42 9.61 9.15 12.81
C LYS A 42 9.62 9.58 11.33
N PRO A 43 10.41 10.60 10.96
CA PRO A 43 10.43 11.12 9.58
C PRO A 43 11.32 10.28 8.65
N ASP A 44 12.31 9.57 9.18
CA ASP A 44 13.36 8.83 8.47
C ASP A 44 13.16 7.30 8.49
N ARG A 45 11.96 6.86 8.86
CA ARG A 45 11.54 5.46 8.88
C ARG A 45 10.15 5.32 8.28
N LEU A 46 9.81 4.12 7.83
CA LEU A 46 8.48 3.83 7.29
C LEU A 46 7.79 2.66 7.99
N THR A 47 6.46 2.68 8.04
CA THR A 47 5.64 1.52 8.45
C THR A 47 5.16 0.79 7.19
N VAL A 48 5.28 -0.54 7.16
CA VAL A 48 4.76 -1.36 6.05
C VAL A 48 3.38 -1.91 6.41
N LEU A 49 2.42 -1.77 5.51
CA LEU A 49 1.08 -2.36 5.61
C LEU A 49 0.91 -3.38 4.48
N ILE A 50 0.99 -4.67 4.82
CA ILE A 50 0.78 -5.77 3.86
C ILE A 50 -0.67 -6.22 3.94
N SER A 51 -1.43 -6.08 2.85
CA SER A 51 -2.83 -6.50 2.80
C SER A 51 -2.95 -7.93 2.30
N GLY A 52 -3.33 -8.85 3.19
CA GLY A 52 -3.53 -10.27 2.89
C GLY A 52 -5.00 -10.69 2.90
N TYR A 53 -5.35 -11.73 2.16
CA TYR A 53 -6.74 -12.25 2.15
C TYR A 53 -6.84 -13.76 1.90
N SER A 54 -6.09 -14.30 0.93
CA SER A 54 -6.19 -15.71 0.57
C SER A 54 -5.18 -16.55 1.32
N GLU A 55 -5.62 -17.60 2.01
CA GLU A 55 -4.74 -18.55 2.71
C GLU A 55 -3.69 -19.20 1.78
N ARG A 56 -4.01 -19.28 0.49
CA ARG A 56 -3.11 -19.80 -0.55
C ARG A 56 -1.84 -18.95 -0.73
N ARG A 57 -1.90 -17.66 -0.35
CA ARG A 57 -0.77 -16.72 -0.43
C ARG A 57 0.01 -16.61 0.88
N LEU A 58 -0.32 -17.36 1.92
CA LEU A 58 0.40 -17.31 3.20
C LEU A 58 1.90 -17.59 3.08
N PRO A 59 2.39 -18.55 2.25
CA PRO A 59 3.83 -18.74 2.07
C PRO A 59 4.52 -17.51 1.48
N LEU A 60 3.91 -16.87 0.48
CA LEU A 60 4.45 -15.65 -0.12
C LEU A 60 4.40 -14.48 0.87
N LEU A 61 3.27 -14.31 1.57
CA LEU A 61 3.10 -13.31 2.62
C LEU A 61 4.18 -13.44 3.71
N ARG A 62 4.51 -14.66 4.12
CA ARG A 62 5.59 -14.93 5.09
C ARG A 62 6.93 -14.41 4.58
N SER A 63 7.29 -14.73 3.34
CA SER A 63 8.53 -14.26 2.72
C SER A 63 8.57 -12.75 2.58
N LEU A 64 7.46 -12.13 2.16
CA LEU A 64 7.36 -10.67 2.04
C LEU A 64 7.50 -10.00 3.41
N ALA A 65 6.81 -10.50 4.44
CA ALA A 65 6.89 -9.94 5.78
C ALA A 65 8.32 -10.03 6.36
N ALA A 66 9.02 -11.15 6.14
CA ALA A 66 10.42 -11.30 6.52
C ALA A 66 11.33 -10.32 5.75
N LEU A 67 11.14 -10.22 4.42
CA LEU A 67 11.87 -9.26 3.59
C LEU A 67 11.73 -7.83 4.13
N TYR A 68 10.50 -7.36 4.32
CA TYR A 68 10.27 -6.02 4.85
C TYR A 68 10.82 -5.83 6.27
N SER A 69 10.73 -6.85 7.13
CA SER A 69 11.28 -6.81 8.50
C SER A 69 12.80 -6.61 8.51
N SER A 70 13.50 -7.22 7.55
CA SER A 70 14.96 -7.15 7.44
C SER A 70 15.51 -5.78 6.97
N LEU A 71 14.65 -4.91 6.43
CA LEU A 71 15.08 -3.62 5.86
C LEU A 71 15.36 -2.58 6.97
N PRO A 72 16.53 -1.91 6.98
CA PRO A 72 16.97 -1.07 8.10
C PRO A 72 16.16 0.22 8.28
N TYR A 73 15.46 0.67 7.23
CA TYR A 73 14.60 1.86 7.25
C TYR A 73 13.13 1.54 7.59
N VAL A 74 12.78 0.28 7.80
CA VAL A 74 11.44 -0.13 8.23
C VAL A 74 11.36 -0.03 9.75
N PHE A 75 10.30 0.61 10.25
CA PHE A 75 10.03 0.73 11.68
C PHE A 75 9.21 -0.44 12.21
N THR A 76 8.19 -0.88 11.44
CA THR A 76 7.33 -2.01 11.79
C THR A 76 6.60 -2.50 10.54
N VAL A 77 6.26 -3.79 10.53
CA VAL A 77 5.44 -4.43 9.50
C VAL A 77 4.09 -4.82 10.12
N LEU A 78 3.00 -4.27 9.60
CA LEU A 78 1.64 -4.64 9.98
C LEU A 78 1.01 -5.47 8.86
N VAL A 79 0.78 -6.74 9.15
CA VAL A 79 0.06 -7.65 8.26
C VAL A 79 -1.44 -7.48 8.53
N LEU A 80 -2.14 -6.88 7.56
CA LEU A 80 -3.57 -6.63 7.61
C LEU A 80 -4.32 -7.78 6.94
N TRP A 81 -4.90 -8.67 7.75
CA TRP A 81 -5.59 -9.84 7.23
C TRP A 81 -7.09 -9.57 7.02
N GLY A 82 -7.52 -9.50 5.76
CA GLY A 82 -8.86 -9.09 5.35
C GLY A 82 -9.91 -10.21 5.27
N ASN A 83 -9.54 -11.47 5.49
CA ASN A 83 -10.46 -12.60 5.49
C ASN A 83 -10.79 -13.03 6.93
N PRO A 84 -11.94 -12.62 7.50
CA PRO A 84 -12.34 -12.99 8.86
C PRO A 84 -12.53 -14.51 9.05
N ASP A 85 -12.79 -15.25 7.97
CA ASP A 85 -13.09 -16.68 8.02
C ASP A 85 -11.82 -17.55 8.24
N THR A 86 -10.63 -16.98 8.04
CA THR A 86 -9.37 -17.72 8.25
C THR A 86 -9.11 -17.98 9.74
N PRO A 87 -8.84 -19.23 10.16
CA PRO A 87 -8.54 -19.56 11.56
C PRO A 87 -7.34 -18.80 12.14
N SER A 88 -7.42 -18.41 13.42
CA SER A 88 -6.34 -17.68 14.12
C SER A 88 -5.02 -18.45 14.12
N GLN A 89 -5.08 -19.78 14.27
CA GLN A 89 -3.92 -20.66 14.33
C GLN A 89 -3.19 -20.67 12.98
N THR A 90 -3.92 -20.70 11.87
CA THR A 90 -3.38 -20.65 10.51
C THR A 90 -2.58 -19.35 10.30
N LEU A 91 -3.12 -18.21 10.73
CA LEU A 91 -2.43 -16.92 10.59
C LEU A 91 -1.21 -16.79 11.49
N SER A 92 -1.33 -17.27 12.73
CA SER A 92 -0.23 -17.21 13.70
C SER A 92 0.97 -18.05 13.24
N ALA A 93 0.72 -19.21 12.62
CA ALA A 93 1.76 -20.06 12.05
C ALA A 93 2.38 -19.48 10.75
N ALA A 94 1.66 -18.61 10.05
CA ALA A 94 2.11 -18.02 8.79
C ALA A 94 3.07 -16.84 8.98
N LEU A 95 3.05 -16.15 10.11
CA LEU A 95 3.97 -15.05 10.35
C LEU A 95 5.40 -15.57 10.61
N PRO A 96 6.43 -14.94 10.01
CA PRO A 96 7.81 -15.29 10.31
C PRO A 96 8.22 -14.71 11.67
N ILE A 97 9.27 -15.29 12.25
CA ILE A 97 9.99 -14.65 13.36
C ILE A 97 10.69 -13.42 12.78
N SER A 98 10.51 -12.27 13.43
CA SER A 98 11.15 -11.02 13.01
C SER A 98 12.66 -11.06 13.28
N ASP A 99 13.45 -10.69 12.28
CA ASP A 99 14.91 -10.54 12.34
C ASP A 99 15.38 -9.07 12.33
N GLY A 100 14.43 -8.13 12.29
CA GLY A 100 14.66 -6.69 12.30
C GLY A 100 13.47 -5.94 12.88
N ALA A 101 12.70 -5.26 12.03
CA ALA A 101 11.54 -4.48 12.44
C ALA A 101 10.38 -5.39 12.88
N PRO A 102 9.70 -5.13 14.01
CA PRO A 102 8.66 -6.01 14.54
C PRO A 102 7.51 -6.21 13.55
N ILE A 103 6.99 -7.44 13.51
CA ILE A 103 5.89 -7.87 12.65
C ILE A 103 4.64 -8.09 13.53
N SER A 104 3.50 -7.52 13.14
CA SER A 104 2.24 -7.69 13.87
C SER A 104 1.09 -8.05 12.94
N LEU A 105 0.23 -8.97 13.37
CA LEU A 105 -0.99 -9.35 12.67
C LEU A 105 -2.18 -8.50 13.14
N ILE A 106 -2.92 -7.92 12.19
CA ILE A 106 -4.18 -7.21 12.45
C ILE A 106 -5.28 -7.86 11.61
N ARG A 107 -6.12 -8.67 12.26
CA ARG A 107 -7.29 -9.28 11.63
C ARG A 107 -8.39 -8.24 11.44
N GLN A 108 -8.95 -8.17 10.25
CA GLN A 108 -10.12 -7.33 9.98
C GLN A 108 -11.39 -8.09 10.36
N PRO A 109 -12.39 -7.42 10.96
CA PRO A 109 -13.65 -8.06 11.35
C PRO A 109 -14.55 -8.38 10.16
N GLU A 110 -14.31 -7.74 9.00
CA GLU A 110 -15.18 -7.79 7.84
C GLU A 110 -14.38 -7.89 6.53
N HIS A 111 -15.02 -8.45 5.51
CA HIS A 111 -14.52 -8.57 4.13
C HIS A 111 -14.50 -7.21 3.40
N SER A 112 -13.64 -6.28 3.85
CA SER A 112 -13.62 -4.90 3.36
C SER A 112 -12.26 -4.45 2.82
N LEU A 113 -12.21 -4.07 1.54
CA LEU A 113 -10.98 -3.57 0.89
C LEU A 113 -10.49 -2.25 1.47
N LYS A 114 -11.40 -1.42 1.98
CA LYS A 114 -11.05 -0.10 2.53
C LYS A 114 -10.43 -0.19 3.93
N ALA A 115 -10.56 -1.31 4.63
CA ALA A 115 -10.06 -1.48 6.00
C ALA A 115 -8.52 -1.33 6.09
N ARG A 116 -7.81 -1.55 4.98
CA ARG A 116 -6.37 -1.30 4.89
C ARG A 116 -5.97 0.18 5.04
N PHE A 117 -6.92 1.10 4.89
CA PHE A 117 -6.71 2.55 4.99
C PHE A 117 -7.07 3.12 6.36
N LEU A 118 -7.47 2.29 7.32
CA LEU A 118 -7.79 2.77 8.67
C LEU A 118 -6.52 3.34 9.32
N PRO A 119 -6.59 4.53 9.94
CA PRO A 119 -5.51 5.03 10.78
C PRO A 119 -5.34 4.13 12.01
N ARG A 120 -4.12 3.99 12.52
CA ARG A 120 -3.79 3.06 13.61
C ARG A 120 -2.76 3.66 14.57
N ALA A 121 -2.96 3.44 15.87
CA ALA A 121 -2.00 3.83 16.91
C ALA A 121 -0.62 3.17 16.76
N ALA A 122 -0.55 2.01 16.09
CA ALA A 122 0.69 1.30 15.79
C ALA A 122 1.55 2.00 14.71
N ILE A 123 0.99 2.92 13.93
CA ILE A 123 1.73 3.64 12.89
C ILE A 123 2.43 4.84 13.53
N ARG A 124 3.76 4.73 13.72
CA ARG A 124 4.60 5.75 14.38
C ARG A 124 5.58 6.45 13.42
N THR A 125 5.26 6.43 12.14
CA THR A 125 6.10 6.94 11.04
C THR A 125 5.31 7.92 10.20
N ARG A 126 6.01 8.88 9.56
CA ARG A 126 5.38 9.78 8.59
C ARG A 126 5.07 9.07 7.27
N ALA A 127 5.97 8.15 6.88
CA ALA A 127 5.86 7.36 5.67
C ALA A 127 5.18 6.02 5.92
N VAL A 128 4.22 5.67 5.08
CA VAL A 128 3.59 4.34 5.07
C VAL A 128 3.78 3.71 3.71
N VAL A 129 4.40 2.53 3.68
CA VAL A 129 4.36 1.66 2.50
C VAL A 129 3.09 0.83 2.59
N MET A 130 2.27 0.90 1.56
CA MET A 130 1.10 0.04 1.41
C MET A 130 1.32 -0.93 0.25
N CYS A 131 1.21 -2.22 0.52
CA CYS A 131 1.41 -3.26 -0.48
C CYS A 131 0.41 -4.41 -0.38
N ASP A 132 0.24 -5.13 -1.50
CA ASP A 132 -0.54 -6.36 -1.56
C ASP A 132 0.36 -7.57 -1.24
N ASP A 133 -0.25 -8.65 -0.75
CA ASP A 133 0.39 -9.93 -0.41
C ASP A 133 0.91 -10.74 -1.63
N ASP A 134 0.84 -10.16 -2.83
CA ASP A 134 1.32 -10.74 -4.08
C ASP A 134 2.33 -9.85 -4.83
N VAL A 135 2.86 -8.82 -4.18
CA VAL A 135 3.85 -7.90 -4.76
C VAL A 135 5.17 -8.01 -4.02
N ASP A 136 6.18 -8.46 -4.75
CA ASP A 136 7.55 -8.67 -4.30
C ASP A 136 8.48 -7.58 -4.88
N PRO A 137 8.82 -6.53 -4.08
CA PRO A 137 9.70 -5.47 -4.53
C PRO A 137 11.18 -5.85 -4.42
N ASP A 138 11.98 -5.39 -5.37
CA ASP A 138 13.42 -5.34 -5.17
C ASP A 138 13.78 -4.34 -4.04
N PRO A 139 14.60 -4.74 -3.04
CA PRO A 139 14.98 -3.86 -1.94
C PRO A 139 15.63 -2.55 -2.37
N ARG A 140 16.44 -2.55 -3.43
CA ARG A 140 17.10 -1.33 -3.91
C ARG A 140 16.10 -0.38 -4.54
N ALA A 141 15.15 -0.91 -5.32
CA ALA A 141 14.06 -0.13 -5.89
C ALA A 141 13.17 0.49 -4.81
N LEU A 142 12.86 -0.27 -3.75
CA LEU A 142 12.09 0.25 -2.62
C LEU A 142 12.87 1.31 -1.83
N ALA A 143 14.16 1.13 -1.62
CA ALA A 143 15.03 2.12 -0.98
C ALA A 143 15.11 3.42 -1.80
N LEU A 144 15.24 3.30 -3.13
CA LEU A 144 15.16 4.44 -4.04
C LEU A 144 13.82 5.15 -3.89
N ALA A 145 12.69 4.44 -3.95
CA ALA A 145 11.37 5.04 -3.77
C ALA A 145 11.23 5.75 -2.42
N PHE A 146 11.75 5.16 -1.34
CA PHE A 146 11.71 5.81 -0.03
C PHE A 146 12.59 7.06 0.01
N SER A 147 13.79 7.03 -0.57
CA SER A 147 14.65 8.21 -0.66
C SER A 147 14.01 9.36 -1.44
N GLN A 148 13.26 9.05 -2.51
CA GLN A 148 12.47 10.04 -3.23
C GLN A 148 11.38 10.62 -2.36
N TRP A 149 10.62 9.75 -1.68
CA TRP A 149 9.54 10.17 -0.80
C TRP A 149 10.04 11.10 0.31
N LEU A 150 11.23 10.85 0.88
CA LEU A 150 11.84 11.74 1.88
C LEU A 150 12.14 13.14 1.36
N GLY A 151 12.56 13.25 0.09
CA GLY A 151 12.85 14.53 -0.58
C GLY A 151 11.62 15.23 -1.14
N LEU A 152 10.47 14.55 -1.20
CA LEU A 152 9.23 15.04 -1.74
C LEU A 152 8.24 15.26 -0.59
N ASP A 153 7.91 16.51 -0.33
CA ASP A 153 6.92 16.83 0.70
C ASP A 153 5.50 16.35 0.31
N ARG A 154 5.24 15.84 -0.92
CA ARG A 154 3.90 16.03 -1.52
C ARG A 154 3.29 14.91 -2.37
N ALA A 155 3.90 13.73 -2.54
CA ALA A 155 3.39 12.76 -3.51
C ALA A 155 3.23 11.32 -3.01
N LEU A 156 2.25 10.63 -3.58
CA LEU A 156 2.23 9.17 -3.63
C LEU A 156 3.41 8.72 -4.51
N VAL A 157 4.36 7.97 -3.95
CA VAL A 157 5.52 7.44 -4.68
C VAL A 157 5.34 5.94 -4.85
N GLY A 158 5.38 5.41 -6.06
CA GLY A 158 5.14 3.98 -6.26
C GLY A 158 5.52 3.44 -7.63
N PHE A 159 5.07 2.22 -7.92
CA PHE A 159 5.58 1.42 -9.05
C PHE A 159 4.52 1.08 -10.10
N PHE A 160 3.23 1.25 -9.78
CA PHE A 160 2.12 0.81 -10.60
C PHE A 160 1.29 2.00 -11.08
N ALA A 161 1.83 2.74 -12.05
CA ALA A 161 1.18 3.91 -12.62
C ALA A 161 0.01 3.55 -13.55
N ARG A 162 -1.06 4.34 -13.46
CA ARG A 162 -2.26 4.32 -14.28
C ARG A 162 -2.71 5.77 -14.51
N SER A 163 -3.66 5.97 -15.40
CA SER A 163 -4.11 7.30 -15.75
C SER A 163 -5.63 7.40 -15.74
N HIS A 164 -6.13 8.61 -15.53
CA HIS A 164 -7.43 9.01 -16.01
C HIS A 164 -7.28 9.69 -17.38
N ALA A 165 -8.38 9.80 -18.13
CA ALA A 165 -8.47 10.65 -19.31
C ALA A 165 -9.91 11.11 -19.50
N LEU A 166 -10.12 12.25 -20.16
CA LEU A 166 -11.44 12.64 -20.65
C LEU A 166 -11.63 12.01 -22.03
N ASP A 167 -12.57 11.08 -22.13
CA ASP A 167 -13.07 10.61 -23.41
C ASP A 167 -13.95 11.72 -24.00
N LEU A 168 -13.50 12.31 -25.11
CA LEU A 168 -14.16 13.47 -25.73
C LEU A 168 -15.45 13.09 -26.45
N GLU A 169 -15.52 11.87 -27.00
CA GLU A 169 -16.69 11.38 -27.71
C GLU A 169 -17.81 11.05 -26.72
N ALA A 170 -17.48 10.25 -25.70
CA ALA A 170 -18.42 9.89 -24.65
C ALA A 170 -18.59 11.00 -23.59
N LYS A 171 -17.85 12.11 -23.69
CA LYS A 171 -17.81 13.24 -22.75
C LYS A 171 -17.70 12.78 -21.30
N THR A 172 -16.82 11.81 -21.04
CA THR A 172 -16.78 11.12 -19.76
C THR A 172 -15.37 10.77 -19.31
N TRP A 173 -15.14 10.77 -18.01
CA TRP A 173 -13.87 10.34 -17.46
C TRP A 173 -13.69 8.83 -17.58
N ILE A 174 -12.53 8.39 -18.05
CA ILE A 174 -12.19 6.98 -18.21
C ILE A 174 -10.93 6.63 -17.42
N TYR A 175 -10.83 5.35 -17.05
CA TYR A 175 -9.62 4.77 -16.48
C TYR A 175 -8.80 4.15 -17.61
N THR A 176 -7.52 4.53 -17.70
CA THR A 176 -6.66 4.16 -18.81
C THR A 176 -5.21 3.92 -18.35
N PHE A 177 -4.36 3.55 -19.29
CA PHE A 177 -2.93 3.39 -19.12
C PHE A 177 -2.22 4.11 -20.26
N HIS A 178 -1.28 4.99 -19.90
CA HIS A 178 -0.32 5.59 -20.84
C HIS A 178 1.08 5.39 -20.27
N HIS A 179 2.07 5.26 -21.15
CA HIS A 179 3.47 5.02 -20.77
C HIS A 179 4.20 6.28 -20.28
N ASP A 180 3.75 7.44 -20.75
CA ASP A 180 4.39 8.75 -20.62
C ASP A 180 3.64 9.69 -19.66
N ARG A 181 2.34 9.46 -19.48
CA ARG A 181 1.44 10.29 -18.66
C ARG A 181 0.60 9.46 -17.70
N TYR A 182 0.67 9.77 -16.42
CA TYR A 182 -0.07 9.05 -15.39
C TYR A 182 -0.58 9.99 -14.32
N SER A 183 -1.63 9.58 -13.62
CA SER A 183 -2.29 10.41 -12.59
C SER A 183 -2.81 9.59 -11.41
N ILE A 184 -2.63 8.28 -11.46
CA ILE A 184 -3.11 7.32 -10.47
C ILE A 184 -1.93 6.39 -10.17
N MET A 185 -1.55 6.31 -8.90
CA MET A 185 -0.64 5.28 -8.41
C MET A 185 -1.43 4.19 -7.70
N LEU A 186 -1.34 2.94 -8.16
CA LEU A 186 -2.07 1.86 -7.50
C LEU A 186 -1.48 1.57 -6.11
N THR A 187 -2.36 1.41 -5.12
CA THR A 187 -1.98 1.15 -3.72
C THR A 187 -1.52 -0.28 -3.46
N LYS A 188 -1.13 -1.02 -4.51
CA LYS A 188 -0.59 -2.38 -4.41
C LYS A 188 0.91 -2.40 -4.10
N LEU A 189 1.60 -1.28 -4.33
CA LEU A 189 2.91 -0.95 -3.78
C LEU A 189 3.14 0.56 -3.93
N VAL A 190 2.91 1.31 -2.85
CA VAL A 190 3.02 2.77 -2.83
C VAL A 190 3.49 3.26 -1.46
N ILE A 191 4.27 4.33 -1.44
CA ILE A 191 4.62 5.10 -0.26
C ILE A 191 3.72 6.32 -0.19
N LEU A 192 3.08 6.52 0.96
CA LEU A 192 2.09 7.56 1.19
C LEU A 192 2.27 8.18 2.58
N LYS A 193 1.75 9.40 2.78
CA LYS A 193 1.70 10.06 4.09
C LYS A 193 0.71 9.36 5.02
N THR A 194 1.08 9.15 6.27
CA THR A 194 0.17 8.53 7.26
C THR A 194 -1.16 9.28 7.39
N GLU A 195 -1.14 10.61 7.23
CA GLU A 195 -2.30 11.48 7.32
C GLU A 195 -3.35 11.16 6.23
N TYR A 196 -2.93 10.65 5.06
CA TYR A 196 -3.86 10.20 4.03
C TYR A 196 -4.75 9.04 4.50
N LEU A 197 -4.29 8.20 5.43
CA LEU A 197 -5.09 7.12 6.03
C LEU A 197 -6.26 7.69 6.84
N TYR A 198 -5.97 8.68 7.69
CA TYR A 198 -6.99 9.39 8.47
C TYR A 198 -7.97 10.09 7.53
N ARG A 199 -7.48 10.88 6.57
CA ARG A 199 -8.33 11.61 5.62
C ARG A 199 -9.24 10.67 4.85
N TYR A 200 -8.67 9.61 4.28
CA TYR A 200 -9.43 8.59 3.56
C TYR A 200 -10.55 8.03 4.41
N SER A 201 -10.27 7.66 5.66
CA SER A 201 -11.21 6.92 6.52
C SER A 201 -12.23 7.82 7.23
N CYS A 202 -11.82 9.04 7.61
CA CYS A 202 -12.50 9.83 8.62
C CYS A 202 -13.09 11.14 8.10
N TRP A 203 -12.68 11.64 6.93
CA TRP A 203 -13.32 12.82 6.37
C TRP A 203 -14.77 12.55 5.97
N ASN A 204 -15.70 13.35 6.48
CA ASN A 204 -17.12 13.19 6.19
C ASN A 204 -17.45 13.40 4.70
N ARG A 205 -16.77 14.32 4.02
CA ARG A 205 -16.95 14.58 2.57
C ARG A 205 -16.70 13.37 1.68
N LEU A 206 -15.97 12.38 2.18
CA LEU A 206 -15.63 11.14 1.47
C LEU A 206 -16.58 9.97 1.80
N ARG A 207 -17.59 10.18 2.65
CA ARG A 207 -18.50 9.12 3.12
C ARG A 207 -19.14 8.34 1.96
N ASP A 208 -19.72 9.06 1.01
CA ASP A 208 -20.42 8.43 -0.12
C ASP A 208 -19.46 7.71 -1.07
N ALA A 209 -18.30 8.31 -1.31
CA ALA A 209 -17.23 7.72 -2.10
C ALA A 209 -16.69 6.43 -1.44
N ARG A 210 -16.50 6.42 -0.11
CA ARG A 210 -16.17 5.19 0.64
C ARG A 210 -17.28 4.15 0.56
N GLY A 211 -18.54 4.57 0.58
CA GLY A 211 -19.69 3.70 0.38
C GLY A 211 -19.69 3.04 -1.01
N LEU A 212 -19.33 3.80 -2.05
CA LEU A 212 -19.16 3.29 -3.41
C LEU A 212 -18.08 2.21 -3.50
N VAL A 213 -16.92 2.48 -2.91
CA VAL A 213 -15.80 1.53 -2.86
C VAL A 213 -16.22 0.21 -2.24
N GLU A 214 -17.00 0.25 -1.15
CA GLU A 214 -17.49 -0.95 -0.48
C GLU A 214 -18.40 -1.77 -1.38
N ARG A 215 -19.40 -1.12 -2.00
CA ARG A 215 -20.37 -1.79 -2.89
C ARG A 215 -19.69 -2.40 -4.10
N GLU A 216 -18.75 -1.68 -4.72
CA GLU A 216 -18.08 -2.13 -5.93
C GLU A 216 -16.98 -3.17 -5.69
N ARG A 217 -16.51 -3.29 -4.43
CA ARG A 217 -15.31 -4.04 -4.05
C ARG A 217 -14.15 -3.76 -5.00
N ASN A 218 -13.94 -2.48 -5.31
CA ASN A 218 -12.93 -1.99 -6.24
C ASN A 218 -12.61 -0.51 -5.94
N CYS A 219 -11.81 0.13 -6.79
CA CYS A 219 -11.64 1.59 -6.83
C CYS A 219 -10.99 2.24 -5.59
N VAL A 220 -10.64 1.45 -4.58
CA VAL A 220 -10.04 1.90 -3.33
C VAL A 220 -8.75 2.70 -3.57
N ALA A 221 -7.91 2.25 -4.51
CA ALA A 221 -6.70 2.96 -4.93
C ALA A 221 -7.01 4.30 -5.63
N ILE A 222 -8.07 4.34 -6.44
CA ILE A 222 -8.47 5.57 -7.16
C ILE A 222 -8.92 6.61 -6.14
N LEU A 223 -9.76 6.21 -5.17
CA LEU A 223 -10.20 7.11 -4.12
C LEU A 223 -9.02 7.64 -3.29
N MET A 224 -8.02 6.80 -2.99
CA MET A 224 -6.80 7.28 -2.31
C MET A 224 -6.04 8.33 -3.14
N ASN A 225 -5.98 8.20 -4.47
CA ASN A 225 -5.36 9.23 -5.31
C ASN A 225 -6.17 10.53 -5.31
N PHE A 226 -7.51 10.46 -5.24
CA PHE A 226 -8.34 11.64 -5.01
C PHE A 226 -8.04 12.29 -3.65
N VAL A 227 -7.90 11.48 -2.59
CA VAL A 227 -7.54 11.99 -1.25
C VAL A 227 -6.22 12.74 -1.28
N ALA A 228 -5.18 12.13 -1.86
CA ALA A 228 -3.86 12.73 -1.96
C ALA A 228 -3.88 14.04 -2.74
N ALA A 229 -4.58 14.07 -3.88
CA ALA A 229 -4.62 15.25 -4.74
C ALA A 229 -5.48 16.41 -4.19
N MET A 230 -6.48 16.13 -3.34
CA MET A 230 -7.35 17.14 -2.72
C MET A 230 -6.78 17.73 -1.41
N GLU A 231 -5.67 17.22 -0.91
CA GLU A 231 -5.11 17.66 0.37
C GLU A 231 -4.59 19.10 0.34
N GLU A 232 -4.22 19.61 -0.83
CA GLU A 232 -3.56 20.90 -0.92
C GLU A 232 -4.51 22.02 -1.32
N GLU A 233 -4.55 23.09 -0.50
CA GLU A 233 -5.07 24.39 -0.91
C GLU A 233 -4.23 24.89 -2.10
N GLY A 234 -4.78 24.81 -3.31
CA GLY A 234 -4.06 25.10 -4.57
C GLY A 234 -3.95 23.93 -5.55
N GLY A 235 -4.31 22.72 -5.13
CA GLY A 235 -4.27 21.49 -5.94
C GLY A 235 -2.93 20.77 -5.84
N GLY A 236 -2.95 19.56 -5.29
CA GLY A 236 -1.72 18.82 -5.00
C GLY A 236 -0.95 18.36 -6.24
N GLU A 237 0.29 17.92 -6.04
CA GLU A 237 1.12 17.37 -7.11
C GLU A 237 0.64 15.98 -7.56
N GLY A 238 0.95 15.61 -8.80
CA GLY A 238 0.67 14.27 -9.29
C GLY A 238 1.55 13.21 -8.60
N PRO A 239 1.20 11.92 -8.70
CA PRO A 239 2.02 10.85 -8.14
C PRO A 239 3.40 10.77 -8.80
N VAL A 240 4.36 10.10 -8.16
CA VAL A 240 5.70 9.88 -8.70
C VAL A 240 5.92 8.40 -8.97
N LEU A 241 6.21 8.06 -10.22
CA LEU A 241 6.55 6.70 -10.65
C LEU A 241 8.05 6.44 -10.46
N VAL A 242 8.37 5.32 -9.82
CA VAL A 242 9.73 4.81 -9.67
C VAL A 242 9.89 3.58 -10.56
N GLU A 243 10.97 3.54 -11.33
CA GLU A 243 11.42 2.38 -12.08
C GLU A 243 12.24 1.47 -11.17
N GLY A 244 11.91 0.20 -11.21
CA GLY A 244 12.65 -0.83 -10.51
C GLY A 244 11.99 -2.18 -10.70
N ARG A 245 12.75 -3.25 -10.42
CA ARG A 245 12.23 -4.61 -10.49
C ARG A 245 11.20 -4.81 -9.38
N VAL A 246 9.95 -5.07 -9.77
CA VAL A 246 8.86 -5.43 -8.87
C VAL A 246 8.12 -6.61 -9.47
N ARG A 247 8.14 -7.74 -8.78
CA ARG A 247 7.46 -8.96 -9.21
C ARG A 247 6.02 -8.97 -8.68
N ASP A 248 5.06 -8.89 -9.58
CA ASP A 248 3.63 -8.98 -9.28
C ASP A 248 3.11 -10.38 -9.61
N TRP A 249 2.96 -11.22 -8.59
CA TRP A 249 2.50 -12.61 -8.66
C TRP A 249 1.00 -12.72 -8.97
N GLY A 250 0.24 -11.65 -8.76
CA GLY A 250 -1.20 -11.58 -9.03
C GLY A 250 -1.54 -11.28 -10.51
N ASP A 251 -0.55 -11.00 -11.35
CA ASP A 251 -0.72 -10.73 -12.79
C ASP A 251 -0.06 -11.83 -13.64
N PRO A 252 -0.84 -12.72 -14.29
CA PRO A 252 -0.32 -13.81 -15.10
C PRO A 252 0.58 -13.38 -16.26
N ARG A 253 0.50 -12.12 -16.69
CA ARG A 253 1.28 -11.57 -17.82
C ARG A 253 2.75 -11.31 -17.47
N ASN A 254 3.10 -11.31 -16.17
CA ASN A 254 4.44 -11.02 -15.70
C ASN A 254 5.34 -12.27 -15.57
N ASN A 255 4.93 -13.41 -16.15
CA ASN A 255 5.76 -14.61 -16.23
C ASN A 255 6.61 -14.54 -17.51
N GLU A 256 7.91 -14.20 -17.38
CA GLU A 256 8.86 -14.16 -18.51
C GLU A 256 9.15 -15.53 -19.16
N THR A 257 8.48 -16.61 -18.74
CA THR A 257 8.73 -17.97 -19.22
C THR A 257 7.49 -18.68 -19.76
N SER A 258 6.47 -17.97 -20.26
CA SER A 258 5.25 -18.62 -20.79
C SER A 258 5.13 -18.63 -22.31
N SER A 259 6.25 -18.64 -23.04
CA SER A 259 6.25 -19.02 -24.47
C SER A 259 6.91 -20.37 -24.74
N LEU A 260 7.74 -20.93 -23.85
CA LEU A 260 8.57 -22.09 -24.23
C LEU A 260 8.79 -23.19 -23.17
N ILE A 261 8.33 -23.10 -21.92
CA ILE A 261 8.47 -24.24 -20.98
C ILE A 261 7.18 -24.47 -20.21
N SER A 262 6.52 -25.55 -20.58
CA SER A 262 5.43 -26.20 -19.87
C SER A 262 5.88 -26.75 -18.51
N ALA A 263 4.93 -26.81 -17.57
CA ALA A 263 4.87 -27.78 -16.48
C ALA A 263 6.06 -27.82 -15.49
N SER A 264 6.04 -26.96 -14.47
CA SER A 264 6.42 -27.37 -13.10
C SER A 264 6.00 -26.33 -12.08
N GLY A 265 5.16 -26.73 -11.12
CA GLY A 265 4.83 -25.93 -9.93
C GLY A 265 3.34 -25.69 -9.73
N SER A 266 2.66 -26.61 -9.04
CA SER A 266 1.24 -26.51 -8.65
C SER A 266 0.90 -25.25 -7.83
N GLY A 267 1.88 -24.62 -7.16
CA GLY A 267 1.67 -23.42 -6.34
C GLY A 267 1.55 -22.10 -7.11
N GLU A 268 2.25 -21.93 -8.24
CA GLU A 268 2.21 -20.65 -8.99
C GLU A 268 0.89 -20.44 -9.73
N GLU A 269 0.32 -21.52 -10.27
CA GLU A 269 -0.98 -21.47 -10.94
C GLU A 269 -2.12 -21.16 -9.97
N GLU A 270 -1.91 -21.47 -8.69
CA GLU A 270 -2.91 -21.31 -7.64
C GLU A 270 -3.01 -19.87 -7.12
N ILE A 271 -1.89 -19.16 -7.04
CA ILE A 271 -1.83 -17.72 -6.69
C ILE A 271 -2.56 -16.86 -7.74
N LYS A 272 -2.56 -17.28 -9.01
CA LYS A 272 -3.18 -16.55 -10.12
C LYS A 272 -4.71 -16.50 -10.05
N ARG A 273 -5.37 -17.56 -9.57
CA ARG A 273 -6.85 -17.68 -9.61
C ARG A 273 -7.59 -16.70 -8.69
N VAL A 274 -6.90 -16.08 -7.73
CA VAL A 274 -7.51 -15.21 -6.72
C VAL A 274 -7.40 -13.72 -7.04
N GLY A 275 -6.75 -13.33 -8.14
CA GLY A 275 -6.50 -11.93 -8.50
C GLY A 275 -7.77 -11.15 -8.92
N LEU A 276 -8.07 -10.04 -8.24
CA LEU A 276 -9.24 -9.20 -8.53
C LEU A 276 -9.20 -8.54 -9.92
N SER A 277 -8.00 -8.31 -10.46
CA SER A 277 -7.80 -7.59 -11.74
C SER A 277 -8.14 -8.41 -12.98
N LEU A 278 -8.39 -9.71 -12.84
CA LEU A 278 -8.72 -10.63 -13.94
C LEU A 278 -10.20 -10.63 -14.34
N ARG A 279 -11.06 -9.91 -13.61
CA ARG A 279 -12.50 -9.84 -13.90
C ARG A 279 -12.77 -9.00 -15.16
N LEU A 280 -13.64 -9.50 -16.05
CA LEU A 280 -13.92 -8.93 -17.40
C LEU A 280 -14.28 -7.42 -17.39
N ASP A 281 -14.95 -6.93 -16.35
CA ASP A 281 -15.39 -5.52 -16.26
C ASP A 281 -14.51 -4.63 -15.35
N HIS A 282 -13.36 -5.12 -14.89
CA HIS A 282 -12.53 -4.42 -13.90
C HIS A 282 -12.13 -3.00 -14.33
N ARG A 283 -11.76 -2.81 -15.60
CA ARG A 283 -11.38 -1.50 -16.14
C ARG A 283 -12.59 -0.56 -16.31
N LYS A 284 -13.71 -1.07 -16.82
CA LYS A 284 -14.95 -0.30 -16.98
C LYS A 284 -15.45 0.21 -15.63
N ARG A 285 -15.45 -0.66 -14.61
CA ARG A 285 -15.81 -0.31 -13.23
C ARG A 285 -14.91 0.79 -12.66
N ARG A 286 -13.59 0.74 -12.91
CA ARG A 286 -12.66 1.79 -12.50
C ARG A 286 -12.93 3.13 -13.17
N GLY A 287 -13.25 3.13 -14.48
CA GLY A 287 -13.66 4.35 -15.18
C GLY A 287 -14.95 4.94 -14.59
N TRP A 288 -15.93 4.09 -14.29
CA TRP A 288 -17.16 4.50 -13.61
C TRP A 288 -16.91 5.13 -12.24
N CYS A 289 -16.06 4.53 -11.41
CA CYS A 289 -15.70 5.10 -10.11
C CYS A 289 -15.08 6.49 -10.21
N ILE A 290 -14.23 6.76 -11.21
CA ILE A 290 -13.66 8.11 -11.42
C ILE A 290 -14.78 9.13 -11.65
N ARG A 291 -15.78 8.78 -12.48
CA ARG A 291 -16.93 9.65 -12.78
C ARG A 291 -17.76 9.90 -11.52
N GLU A 292 -18.05 8.85 -10.76
CA GLU A 292 -18.86 8.98 -9.55
C GLU A 292 -18.12 9.76 -8.46
N PHE A 293 -16.82 9.55 -8.26
CA PHE A 293 -16.04 10.36 -7.33
C PHE A 293 -16.01 11.82 -7.76
N HIS A 294 -15.81 12.10 -9.04
CA HIS A 294 -15.88 13.45 -9.58
C HIS A 294 -17.25 14.11 -9.30
N ARG A 295 -18.34 13.38 -9.54
CA ARG A 295 -19.71 13.85 -9.29
C ARG A 295 -19.97 14.09 -7.80
N MET A 296 -19.58 13.15 -6.93
CA MET A 296 -19.82 13.23 -5.48
C MET A 296 -18.97 14.32 -4.80
N LEU A 297 -17.74 14.53 -5.27
CA LEU A 297 -16.80 15.47 -4.67
C LEU A 297 -16.82 16.85 -5.33
N GLY A 298 -17.49 16.98 -6.48
CA GLY A 298 -17.63 18.24 -7.23
C GLY A 298 -16.35 18.71 -7.92
N VAL A 299 -15.29 17.91 -7.91
CA VAL A 299 -13.96 18.28 -8.44
C VAL A 299 -13.31 17.10 -9.15
N MET A 300 -12.44 17.37 -10.14
CA MET A 300 -11.50 16.38 -10.66
C MET A 300 -10.09 16.74 -10.16
N PRO A 301 -9.66 16.19 -9.02
CA PRO A 301 -8.42 16.61 -8.38
C PRO A 301 -7.19 15.93 -8.98
N LEU A 302 -7.35 14.80 -9.68
CA LEU A 302 -6.24 14.02 -10.22
C LEU A 302 -5.36 14.87 -11.14
N ARG A 303 -4.06 14.91 -10.85
CA ARG A 303 -3.07 15.61 -11.66
C ARG A 303 -2.20 14.63 -12.43
N TYR A 304 -1.84 15.02 -13.64
CA TYR A 304 -0.90 14.26 -14.44
C TYR A 304 0.52 14.51 -13.96
N SER A 305 1.30 13.44 -13.93
CA SER A 305 2.75 13.42 -13.84
C SER A 305 3.31 12.83 -15.11
N TYR A 306 4.55 13.20 -15.39
CA TYR A 306 5.31 12.78 -16.56
C TYR A 306 6.69 12.29 -16.13
N GLY A 307 7.21 11.30 -16.84
CA GLY A 307 8.51 10.70 -16.54
C GLY A 307 8.50 9.76 -15.31
N LYS A 308 9.66 9.17 -15.04
CA LYS A 308 9.86 8.20 -13.96
C LYS A 308 11.22 8.42 -13.31
N VAL A 309 11.30 8.15 -12.01
CA VAL A 309 12.56 8.09 -11.27
C VAL A 309 13.26 6.80 -11.64
N VAL A 310 14.54 6.88 -11.98
CA VAL A 310 15.38 5.74 -12.34
C VAL A 310 16.63 5.72 -11.44
N GLU A 311 17.19 4.54 -11.19
CA GLU A 311 18.48 4.43 -10.52
C GLU A 311 19.56 4.99 -11.44
N GLY A 312 20.27 6.03 -10.99
CA GLY A 312 21.25 6.75 -11.81
C GLY A 312 22.65 6.14 -11.71
N ALA A 313 23.29 5.85 -12.84
CA ALA A 313 24.73 5.62 -12.91
C ALA A 313 25.48 6.97 -12.88
N GLY A 314 25.57 7.60 -11.70
CA GLY A 314 26.45 8.75 -11.46
C GLY A 314 26.01 10.11 -12.04
N SER A 315 26.39 11.17 -11.32
CA SER A 315 26.18 12.61 -11.56
C SER A 315 24.78 13.19 -11.28
N ARG A 316 24.77 14.23 -10.45
CA ARG A 316 23.62 15.07 -10.09
C ARG A 316 23.19 15.88 -11.31
N GLY A 317 21.90 15.88 -11.62
CA GLY A 317 21.29 16.84 -12.54
C GLY A 317 19.84 17.08 -12.16
N PHE A 318 19.53 18.23 -11.57
CA PHE A 318 18.17 18.75 -11.55
C PHE A 318 17.92 19.40 -12.91
N VAL A 319 17.01 18.85 -13.71
CA VAL A 319 16.52 19.53 -14.91
C VAL A 319 15.19 20.19 -14.58
N THR A 320 15.26 21.44 -14.12
CA THR A 320 14.11 22.34 -14.17
C THR A 320 14.12 23.04 -15.53
N ARG A 321 13.25 22.64 -16.45
CA ARG A 321 12.90 23.50 -17.61
C ARG A 321 11.61 24.23 -17.29
N GLY A 322 11.71 25.54 -17.11
CA GLY A 322 10.58 26.43 -16.91
C GLY A 322 9.80 26.70 -18.19
N ALA A 323 8.54 27.09 -17.97
CA ALA A 323 7.50 27.56 -18.89
C ALA A 323 6.57 26.48 -19.48
N THR A 324 5.36 26.44 -18.90
CA THR A 324 4.23 25.49 -19.04
C THR A 324 4.37 24.23 -18.17
N SER A 325 3.45 24.11 -17.19
CA SER A 325 3.48 23.20 -16.04
C SER A 325 3.52 21.72 -16.44
N SER A 326 4.70 21.17 -16.64
CA SER A 326 4.97 19.73 -16.74
C SER A 326 6.20 19.42 -15.90
N THR A 327 5.99 19.02 -14.64
CA THR A 327 7.08 18.59 -13.77
C THR A 327 7.59 17.23 -14.25
N VAL A 328 8.77 17.21 -14.85
CA VAL A 328 9.53 15.98 -15.13
C VAL A 328 10.47 15.77 -13.95
N ILE A 329 10.13 14.84 -13.06
CA ILE A 329 10.99 14.48 -11.92
C ILE A 329 11.91 13.34 -12.37
N ILE A 330 13.13 13.69 -12.80
CA ILE A 330 14.25 12.74 -12.89
C ILE A 330 15.14 13.02 -11.67
N ASN A 331 14.88 12.31 -10.58
CA ASN A 331 15.74 12.38 -9.40
C ASN A 331 16.71 11.20 -9.40
N CYS A 332 17.94 11.43 -9.84
CA CYS A 332 19.04 10.47 -9.66
C CYS A 332 19.48 10.48 -8.19
N VAL A 333 19.24 9.40 -7.44
CA VAL A 333 19.73 9.25 -6.05
C VAL A 333 20.86 8.22 -6.00
N LYS A 334 21.90 8.53 -5.22
CA LYS A 334 23.00 7.61 -4.92
C LYS A 334 22.50 6.49 -3.98
N PRO A 335 22.96 5.24 -4.15
CA PRO A 335 22.61 4.16 -3.22
C PRO A 335 23.05 4.51 -1.80
N ILE A 336 22.17 4.22 -0.83
CA ILE A 336 22.51 4.22 0.60
C ILE A 336 23.32 2.95 0.82
N ASN A 337 24.62 3.10 1.11
CA ASN A 337 25.51 2.00 1.47
C ASN A 337 25.14 1.40 2.83
#